data_AF-A0A1B6DIR5-F1
#
_entry.id   AF-A0A1B6DIR5-F1
#
_cell.length_a   1.000
_cell.length_b   1.000
_cell.length_c   1.000
_cell.angle_alpha   90.00
_cell.angle_beta   90.00
_cell.angle_gamma   90.00
#
_symmetry.space_group_name_H-M   'P 1'
#
loop_
_entity.id
_entity.type
_entity.pdbx_description
1 polymer ?
#
loop_
_entity_poly.entity_id
_entity_poly.type
_entity_poly.pdbx_seq_one_letter_code
_entity_poly.pdbx_strand_id
1 'polypeptide(L)'
;MELKIQSPLKNMPDCWQNEERMNVLMAPFRKRDVNPLDWDSKMKFWKNCINMWTSDSKQFRFSIVELQKSFDRKGRTPKCLSTVVENMMKNGELMLESEFLKMMPTHNESWASWTVKLVVKTPATWAFEKMKRSLFDTLANDPDVQFVHLNVLKEMGEQFVETVQKDNSLEILTIEKVREILQMSSPETVNLIIHWLQLKGLVNVLKHNNTTLVKLITNQSKSKKICEVDVAIFTLKENEKELMKALEQLELEKHEAEQEARSYIRKGMRQVVSILVCILL
;
A
#
# COMPACT_ATOMS: atom_id res chain seq x y z
N MET A 1 -34.67 -0.55 -17.52
CA MET A 1 -33.55 -1.19 -16.79
C MET A 1 -32.70 -0.05 -16.24
N GLU A 2 -32.91 0.36 -14.99
CA GLU A 2 -32.11 1.42 -14.38
C GLU A 2 -30.67 0.90 -14.23
N LEU A 3 -29.72 1.53 -14.93
CA LEU A 3 -28.30 1.25 -14.74
C LEU A 3 -27.96 1.66 -13.31
N LYS A 4 -27.79 0.66 -12.44
CA LYS A 4 -27.38 0.86 -11.05
C LYS A 4 -26.04 1.60 -11.07
N ILE A 5 -26.05 2.83 -10.59
CA ILE A 5 -24.85 3.68 -10.56
C ILE A 5 -23.84 3.00 -9.63
N GLN A 6 -22.78 2.45 -10.20
CA GLN A 6 -21.69 1.88 -9.42
C GLN A 6 -20.95 3.03 -8.72
N SER A 7 -20.71 2.86 -7.42
CA SER A 7 -20.01 3.83 -6.58
C SER A 7 -18.67 3.23 -6.15
N PRO A 8 -17.59 4.00 -6.17
CA PRO A 8 -16.31 3.56 -5.64
C PRO A 8 -16.25 3.64 -4.09
N LEU A 9 -17.26 4.25 -3.46
CA LEU A 9 -17.33 4.44 -2.00
C LEU A 9 -18.22 3.38 -1.35
N LYS A 10 -17.79 2.84 -0.20
CA LYS A 10 -18.57 1.90 0.60
C LYS A 10 -19.81 2.57 1.19
N ASN A 11 -19.66 3.79 1.71
CA ASN A 11 -20.73 4.62 2.24
C ASN A 11 -20.90 5.87 1.37
N MET A 12 -21.99 5.91 0.63
CA MET A 12 -22.23 6.92 -0.38
C MET A 12 -22.97 8.14 0.21
N PRO A 13 -22.54 9.39 -0.08
CA PRO A 13 -23.31 10.57 0.32
C PRO A 13 -24.69 10.58 -0.32
N ASP A 14 -25.73 11.00 0.41
CA ASP A 14 -27.12 11.03 -0.09
C ASP A 14 -27.27 11.80 -1.40
N CYS A 15 -26.47 12.86 -1.58
CA CYS A 15 -26.48 13.66 -2.80
C CYS A 15 -25.96 12.93 -4.04
N TRP A 16 -25.31 11.77 -3.89
CA TRP A 16 -24.82 11.00 -5.01
C TRP A 16 -25.96 10.51 -5.89
N GLN A 17 -27.15 10.21 -5.37
CA GLN A 17 -28.27 9.80 -6.23
C GLN A 17 -28.93 10.99 -6.95
N ASN A 18 -28.75 12.21 -6.46
CA ASN A 18 -29.33 13.41 -7.07
C ASN A 18 -28.53 13.84 -8.31
N GLU A 19 -29.14 13.70 -9.49
CA GLU A 19 -28.50 13.98 -10.78
C GLU A 19 -28.16 15.46 -10.98
N GLU A 20 -29.05 16.37 -10.62
CA GLU A 20 -28.83 17.81 -10.73
C GLU A 20 -27.64 18.25 -9.86
N ARG A 21 -27.63 17.80 -8.61
CA ARG A 21 -26.56 18.11 -7.66
C ARG A 21 -25.23 17.50 -8.11
N MET A 22 -25.22 16.27 -8.60
CA MET A 22 -23.99 15.66 -9.11
C MET A 22 -23.48 16.33 -10.39
N ASN A 23 -24.35 16.80 -11.28
CA ASN A 23 -23.94 17.58 -12.44
C ASN A 23 -23.18 18.86 -12.04
N VAL A 24 -23.67 19.57 -11.02
CA VAL A 24 -22.99 20.76 -10.47
C VAL A 24 -21.67 20.38 -9.80
N LEU A 25 -21.66 19.31 -9.00
CA LEU A 25 -20.45 18.85 -8.30
C LEU A 25 -19.37 18.36 -9.27
N MET A 26 -19.71 17.75 -10.39
CA MET A 26 -18.74 17.22 -11.37
C MET A 26 -18.21 18.28 -12.35
N ALA A 27 -18.89 19.42 -12.50
CA ALA A 27 -18.46 20.51 -13.38
C ALA A 27 -17.10 21.11 -12.95
N PRO A 28 -16.39 21.87 -13.79
CA PRO A 28 -15.21 22.63 -13.37
C PRO A 28 -15.50 23.62 -12.23
N PHE A 29 -14.47 24.01 -11.47
CA PHE A 29 -14.61 25.09 -10.48
C PHE A 29 -14.79 26.43 -11.19
N ARG A 30 -15.71 27.25 -10.66
CA ARG A 30 -15.82 28.68 -11.02
C ARG A 30 -14.81 29.48 -10.20
N LYS A 31 -14.56 30.74 -10.59
CA LYS A 31 -13.72 31.66 -9.80
C LYS A 31 -14.30 31.77 -8.38
N ARG A 32 -13.45 31.55 -7.36
CA ARG A 32 -13.87 31.56 -5.96
C ARG A 32 -14.52 32.90 -5.56
N ASP A 33 -14.02 34.01 -6.11
CA ASP A 33 -14.52 35.36 -5.81
C ASP A 33 -16.00 35.57 -6.19
N VAL A 34 -16.52 34.80 -7.14
CA VAL A 34 -17.91 34.91 -7.59
C VAL A 34 -18.87 34.19 -6.64
N ASN A 35 -18.44 33.08 -6.03
CA ASN A 35 -19.22 32.35 -5.04
C ASN A 35 -18.30 31.51 -4.14
N PRO A 36 -17.79 32.10 -3.04
CA PRO A 36 -16.87 31.42 -2.14
C PRO A 36 -17.50 30.21 -1.46
N LEU A 37 -18.78 30.31 -1.09
CA LEU A 37 -19.48 29.28 -0.32
C LEU A 37 -19.73 28.02 -1.14
N ASP A 38 -20.15 28.15 -2.40
CA ASP A 38 -20.29 27.01 -3.31
C ASP A 38 -18.93 26.37 -3.61
N TRP A 39 -17.91 27.20 -3.85
CA TRP A 39 -16.54 26.72 -4.07
C TRP A 39 -16.03 25.91 -2.87
N ASP A 40 -16.14 26.45 -1.65
CA ASP A 40 -15.63 25.81 -0.44
C ASP A 40 -16.42 24.53 -0.13
N SER A 41 -17.74 24.55 -0.33
CA SER A 41 -18.62 23.38 -0.13
C SER A 41 -18.29 22.24 -1.11
N LYS A 42 -18.07 22.58 -2.38
CA LYS A 42 -17.67 21.62 -3.43
C LYS A 42 -16.27 21.07 -3.18
N MET A 43 -15.33 21.91 -2.77
CA MET A 43 -13.98 21.50 -2.39
C MET A 43 -14.02 20.49 -1.23
N LYS A 44 -14.75 20.82 -0.16
CA LYS A 44 -14.94 19.94 1.00
C LYS A 44 -15.59 18.61 0.61
N PHE A 45 -16.61 18.64 -0.24
CA PHE A 45 -17.27 17.43 -0.73
C PHE A 45 -16.27 16.49 -1.40
N TRP A 46 -15.50 16.97 -2.38
CA TRP A 46 -14.59 16.12 -3.13
C TRP A 46 -13.40 15.64 -2.29
N LYS A 47 -12.85 16.48 -1.40
CA LYS A 47 -11.82 16.02 -0.44
C LYS A 47 -12.33 14.86 0.41
N ASN A 48 -13.54 14.98 0.95
CA ASN A 48 -14.14 13.90 1.72
C ASN A 48 -14.31 12.63 0.89
N CYS A 49 -14.76 12.74 -0.37
CA CYS A 49 -14.86 11.60 -1.28
C CYS A 49 -13.51 10.93 -1.53
N ILE A 50 -12.46 11.71 -1.80
CA ILE A 50 -11.10 11.18 -2.03
C ILE A 50 -10.58 10.49 -0.76
N ASN A 51 -10.76 11.09 0.41
CA ASN A 51 -10.33 10.51 1.69
C ASN A 51 -11.05 9.18 1.97
N MET A 52 -12.37 9.14 1.78
CA MET A 52 -13.15 7.91 1.94
C MET A 52 -12.71 6.84 0.95
N TRP A 53 -12.54 7.20 -0.33
CA TRP A 53 -12.13 6.26 -1.36
C TRP A 53 -10.75 5.66 -1.08
N THR A 54 -9.77 6.50 -0.77
CA THR A 54 -8.39 6.07 -0.48
C THR A 54 -8.32 5.20 0.78
N SER A 55 -9.10 5.51 1.81
CA SER A 55 -9.20 4.72 3.05
C SER A 55 -9.91 3.37 2.81
N ASP A 56 -11.09 3.38 2.20
CA ASP A 56 -11.92 2.17 1.99
C ASP A 56 -11.24 1.16 1.06
N SER A 57 -10.58 1.65 0.02
CA SER A 57 -9.87 0.82 -0.97
C SER A 57 -8.46 0.44 -0.54
N LYS A 58 -7.96 0.97 0.58
CA LYS A 58 -6.55 0.89 0.98
C LYS A 58 -5.58 1.44 -0.09
N GLN A 59 -6.05 2.27 -1.02
CA GLN A 59 -5.27 2.83 -2.11
C GLN A 59 -4.91 4.29 -1.83
N PHE A 60 -3.79 4.51 -1.16
CA PHE A 60 -3.26 5.86 -0.91
C PHE A 60 -2.36 6.38 -2.05
N ARG A 61 -2.05 5.55 -3.06
CA ARG A 61 -1.28 5.91 -4.25
C ARG A 61 -2.19 5.92 -5.48
N PHE A 62 -2.26 7.04 -6.20
CA PHE A 62 -3.13 7.16 -7.37
C PHE A 62 -2.68 8.26 -8.35
N SER A 63 -3.06 8.12 -9.62
CA SER A 63 -3.05 9.23 -10.59
C SER A 63 -4.41 9.96 -10.62
N ILE A 64 -4.43 11.19 -11.16
CA ILE A 64 -5.70 11.90 -11.37
C ILE A 64 -6.58 11.19 -12.40
N VAL A 65 -5.96 10.51 -13.39
CA VAL A 65 -6.68 9.71 -14.39
C VAL A 65 -7.39 8.53 -13.73
N GLU A 66 -6.73 7.81 -12.83
CA GLU A 66 -7.36 6.74 -12.03
C GLU A 66 -8.49 7.29 -11.17
N LEU A 67 -8.26 8.40 -10.48
CA LEU A 67 -9.26 9.03 -9.62
C LEU A 67 -10.52 9.43 -10.42
N GLN A 68 -10.34 10.02 -11.60
CA GLN A 68 -11.42 10.39 -12.50
C GLN A 68 -12.21 9.18 -12.99
N LYS A 69 -11.54 8.06 -13.28
CA LYS A 69 -12.19 6.79 -13.67
C LYS A 69 -12.95 6.19 -12.49
N SER A 70 -12.38 6.19 -11.29
CA SER A 70 -13.03 5.66 -10.09
C SER A 70 -14.31 6.42 -9.76
N PHE A 71 -14.33 7.74 -9.96
CA PHE A 71 -15.51 8.58 -9.78
C PHE A 71 -16.31 8.82 -11.08
N ASP A 72 -16.11 8.00 -12.12
CA ASP A 72 -16.95 8.08 -13.32
C ASP A 72 -18.41 7.79 -12.96
N ARG A 73 -19.29 8.61 -13.51
CA ARG A 73 -20.72 8.47 -13.32
C ARG A 73 -21.42 8.63 -14.66
N LYS A 74 -22.09 7.55 -15.10
CA LYS A 74 -22.82 7.50 -16.38
C LYS A 74 -21.92 7.91 -17.58
N GLY A 75 -20.65 7.52 -17.58
CA GLY A 75 -19.69 7.85 -18.63
C GLY A 75 -19.21 9.31 -18.60
N ARG A 76 -19.40 9.99 -17.46
CA ARG A 76 -18.87 11.34 -17.23
C ARG A 76 -17.88 11.27 -16.07
N THR A 77 -16.68 11.78 -16.31
CA THR A 77 -15.67 11.94 -15.24
C THR A 77 -15.78 13.32 -14.60
N PRO A 78 -15.48 13.46 -13.29
CA PRO A 78 -15.53 14.76 -12.64
C PRO A 78 -14.34 15.64 -13.05
N LYS A 79 -14.61 16.66 -13.86
CA LYS A 79 -13.59 17.58 -14.41
C LYS A 79 -12.95 18.49 -13.35
N CYS A 80 -13.55 18.58 -12.17
CA CYS A 80 -13.03 19.38 -11.06
C CYS A 80 -11.89 18.72 -10.28
N LEU A 81 -11.67 17.41 -10.42
CA LEU A 81 -10.73 16.66 -9.56
C LEU A 81 -9.29 17.16 -9.65
N SER A 82 -8.84 17.65 -10.80
CA SER A 82 -7.49 18.25 -10.92
C SER A 82 -7.33 19.43 -9.96
N THR A 83 -8.35 20.28 -9.83
CA THR A 83 -8.33 21.43 -8.91
C THR A 83 -8.38 21.00 -7.44
N VAL A 84 -9.07 19.89 -7.16
CA VAL A 84 -9.14 19.33 -5.80
C VAL A 84 -7.78 18.78 -5.39
N VAL A 85 -7.16 17.96 -6.24
CA VAL A 85 -5.81 17.41 -6.01
C VAL A 85 -4.79 18.52 -5.87
N GLU A 86 -4.84 19.53 -6.74
CA GLU A 86 -4.00 20.74 -6.65
C GLU A 86 -4.16 21.42 -5.27
N ASN A 87 -5.39 21.57 -4.78
CA ASN A 87 -5.64 22.17 -3.48
C ASN A 87 -5.16 21.30 -2.31
N MET A 88 -5.36 19.98 -2.38
CA MET A 88 -4.88 19.04 -1.37
C MET A 88 -3.34 19.00 -1.32
N MET A 89 -2.66 19.12 -2.46
CA MET A 89 -1.20 19.27 -2.50
C MET A 89 -0.73 20.56 -1.84
N LYS A 90 -1.36 21.70 -2.15
CA LYS A 90 -1.04 23.00 -1.52
C LYS A 90 -1.18 22.96 0.01
N ASN A 91 -2.12 22.16 0.50
CA ASN A 91 -2.37 21.98 1.93
C ASN A 91 -1.47 20.91 2.58
N GLY A 92 -0.59 20.24 1.83
CA GLY A 92 0.26 19.17 2.34
C GLY A 92 -0.47 17.86 2.64
N GLU A 93 -1.67 17.66 2.09
CA GLU A 93 -2.45 16.42 2.22
C GLU A 93 -1.96 15.35 1.22
N LEU A 94 -1.50 15.81 0.04
CA LEU A 94 -0.97 14.98 -1.05
C LEU A 94 0.46 15.39 -1.43
N MET A 95 1.21 14.46 -2.00
CA MET A 95 2.56 14.68 -2.53
C MET A 95 2.82 13.87 -3.79
N LEU A 96 3.69 14.34 -4.68
CA LEU A 96 4.17 13.52 -5.80
C LEU A 96 4.99 12.34 -5.27
N GLU A 97 4.73 11.15 -5.78
CA GLU A 97 5.47 9.94 -5.39
C GLU A 97 6.98 10.10 -5.59
N SER A 98 7.39 10.68 -6.71
CA SER A 98 8.80 10.91 -7.03
C SER A 98 9.50 11.85 -6.04
N GLU A 99 8.77 12.80 -5.46
CA GLU A 99 9.29 13.71 -4.43
C GLU A 99 9.30 13.03 -3.06
N PHE A 100 8.27 12.23 -2.75
CA PHE A 100 8.20 11.45 -1.53
C PHE A 100 9.38 10.46 -1.44
N LEU A 101 9.69 9.74 -2.52
CA LEU A 101 10.79 8.76 -2.55
C LEU A 101 12.19 9.38 -2.46
N LYS A 102 12.35 10.67 -2.80
CA LYS A 102 13.62 11.40 -2.63
C LYS A 102 13.89 11.80 -1.19
N MET A 103 12.90 11.68 -0.31
CA MET A 103 13.04 12.08 1.08
C MET A 103 14.02 11.19 1.82
N MET A 104 14.82 11.82 2.69
CA MET A 104 15.80 11.13 3.53
C MET A 104 15.38 11.17 5.00
N PRO A 105 15.72 10.14 5.80
CA PRO A 105 15.36 10.10 7.21
C PRO A 105 15.91 11.32 7.96
N THR A 106 15.03 12.06 8.61
CA THR A 106 15.40 13.15 9.52
C THR A 106 15.24 12.66 10.95
N HIS A 107 16.34 12.55 11.68
CA HIS A 107 16.29 12.01 13.04
C HIS A 107 15.46 12.92 13.96
N ASN A 108 14.52 12.32 14.71
CA ASN A 108 13.72 12.93 15.79
C ASN A 108 12.57 13.91 15.42
N GLU A 109 12.00 13.85 14.21
CA GLU A 109 10.88 14.73 13.85
C GLU A 109 9.49 14.05 13.93
N SER A 110 8.62 14.57 14.80
CA SER A 110 7.20 14.21 14.84
C SER A 110 6.54 14.47 13.49
N TRP A 111 5.63 13.57 13.05
CA TRP A 111 4.89 13.73 11.79
C TRP A 111 4.16 15.07 11.69
N ALA A 112 3.55 15.56 12.77
CA ALA A 112 2.88 16.86 12.76
C ALA A 112 3.88 18.00 12.49
N SER A 113 5.06 17.97 13.12
CA SER A 113 6.13 18.95 12.84
C SER A 113 6.69 18.78 11.43
N TRP A 114 6.74 17.57 10.91
CA TRP A 114 7.15 17.26 9.54
C TRP A 114 6.14 17.81 8.51
N THR A 115 4.83 17.60 8.71
CA THR A 115 3.79 18.17 7.85
C THR A 115 3.81 19.70 7.91
N VAL A 116 3.95 20.30 9.10
CA VAL A 116 4.09 21.76 9.23
C VAL A 116 5.35 22.26 8.53
N LYS A 117 6.48 21.55 8.60
CA LYS A 117 7.69 21.89 7.82
C LYS A 117 7.49 21.74 6.32
N LEU A 118 6.70 20.75 5.89
CA LEU A 118 6.33 20.56 4.50
C LEU A 118 5.55 21.77 3.95
N VAL A 119 4.70 22.36 4.80
CA VAL A 119 3.88 23.53 4.49
C VAL A 119 4.65 24.85 4.64
N VAL A 120 5.59 24.95 5.59
CA VAL A 120 6.20 26.23 6.01
C VAL A 120 7.69 26.38 5.64
N LYS A 121 8.47 25.30 5.59
CA LYS A 121 9.95 25.36 5.53
C LYS A 121 10.59 24.66 4.33
N THR A 122 9.95 23.66 3.73
CA THR A 122 10.39 23.22 2.40
C THR A 122 9.96 24.28 1.40
N PRO A 123 10.85 24.74 0.50
CA PRO A 123 10.39 25.32 -0.73
C PRO A 123 9.69 24.22 -1.53
N ALA A 124 8.42 23.95 -1.22
CA ALA A 124 7.44 23.43 -2.16
C ALA A 124 7.37 24.29 -3.45
N THR A 125 8.09 25.42 -3.45
CA THR A 125 8.20 26.44 -4.47
C THR A 125 8.97 26.02 -5.73
N TRP A 126 9.85 25.00 -5.72
CA TRP A 126 10.54 24.64 -6.98
C TRP A 126 9.68 23.78 -7.92
N ALA A 127 8.92 22.81 -7.39
CA ALA A 127 8.00 22.04 -8.23
C ALA A 127 6.65 22.75 -8.48
N PHE A 128 6.18 23.59 -7.54
CA PHE A 128 4.80 24.09 -7.58
C PHE A 128 4.66 25.61 -7.81
N GLU A 129 5.47 26.49 -7.21
CA GLU A 129 5.34 27.95 -7.46
C GLU A 129 5.73 28.33 -8.90
N LYS A 130 6.64 27.57 -9.52
CA LYS A 130 7.01 27.75 -10.93
C LYS A 130 6.06 27.03 -11.90
N MET A 131 5.20 26.15 -11.39
CA MET A 131 4.24 25.39 -12.19
C MET A 131 2.98 26.23 -12.41
N LYS A 132 2.93 26.90 -13.56
CA LYS A 132 1.69 27.51 -14.04
C LYS A 132 0.59 26.44 -14.05
N ARG A 133 -0.66 26.83 -13.78
CA ARG A 133 -1.82 25.93 -13.81
C ARG A 133 -1.90 25.08 -15.08
N SER A 134 -1.48 25.63 -16.22
CA SER A 134 -1.38 24.91 -17.49
C SER A 134 -0.39 23.72 -17.45
N LEU A 135 0.76 23.88 -16.76
CA LEU A 135 1.76 22.82 -16.59
C LEU A 135 1.27 21.77 -15.59
N PHE A 136 0.57 22.19 -14.53
CA PHE A 136 -0.09 21.25 -13.62
C PHE A 136 -1.13 20.43 -14.35
N ASP A 137 -1.98 21.06 -15.18
CA ASP A 137 -2.97 20.32 -15.98
C ASP A 137 -2.29 19.34 -16.95
N THR A 138 -1.14 19.69 -17.56
CA THR A 138 -0.38 18.74 -18.39
C THR A 138 0.15 17.55 -17.58
N LEU A 139 0.79 17.82 -16.43
CA LEU A 139 1.35 16.79 -15.55
C LEU A 139 0.25 15.91 -14.91
N ALA A 140 -0.86 16.53 -14.50
CA ALA A 140 -2.01 15.87 -13.90
C ALA A 140 -2.70 14.90 -14.84
N ASN A 141 -2.67 15.17 -16.15
CA ASN A 141 -3.29 14.31 -17.16
C ASN A 141 -2.36 13.16 -17.60
N ASP A 142 -1.11 13.16 -17.14
CA ASP A 142 -0.18 12.05 -17.37
C ASP A 142 -0.51 10.88 -16.42
N PRO A 143 -0.86 9.70 -16.95
CA PRO A 143 -1.19 8.54 -16.11
C PRO A 143 0.01 8.02 -15.29
N ASP A 144 1.24 8.34 -15.70
CA ASP A 144 2.46 7.91 -15.00
C ASP A 144 2.76 8.80 -13.78
N VAL A 145 2.09 9.96 -13.67
CA VAL A 145 2.22 10.86 -12.53
C VAL A 145 1.32 10.39 -11.39
N GLN A 146 1.98 10.03 -10.29
CA GLN A 146 1.35 9.39 -9.15
C GLN A 146 1.48 10.26 -7.91
N PHE A 147 0.38 10.34 -7.17
CA PHE A 147 0.24 11.10 -5.94
C PHE A 147 0.08 10.14 -4.77
N VAL A 148 0.67 10.52 -3.65
CA VAL A 148 0.64 9.79 -2.39
C VAL A 148 -0.19 10.58 -1.38
N HIS A 149 -1.23 9.94 -0.85
CA HIS A 149 -2.06 10.48 0.21
C HIS A 149 -1.41 10.27 1.56
N LEU A 150 -0.88 11.34 2.13
CA LEU A 150 0.01 11.27 3.29
C LEU A 150 -0.70 10.82 4.57
N ASN A 151 -1.94 11.25 4.82
CA ASN A 151 -2.66 10.82 6.02
C ASN A 151 -3.04 9.34 5.99
N VAL A 152 -3.59 8.85 4.88
CA VAL A 152 -3.93 7.42 4.73
C VAL A 152 -2.66 6.56 4.77
N LEU A 153 -1.57 6.97 4.11
CA LEU A 153 -0.26 6.32 4.23
C LEU A 153 0.18 6.18 5.69
N LYS A 154 0.05 7.26 6.47
CA LYS A 154 0.39 7.28 7.90
C LYS A 154 -0.49 6.29 8.68
N GLU A 155 -1.81 6.36 8.52
CA GLU A 155 -2.75 5.48 9.24
C GLU A 155 -2.43 4.01 8.97
N MET A 156 -2.07 3.67 7.73
CA MET A 156 -1.67 2.32 7.34
C MET A 156 -0.34 1.90 7.97
N GLY A 157 0.64 2.80 8.00
CA GLY A 157 1.92 2.55 8.66
C GLY A 157 1.76 2.36 10.18
N GLU A 158 0.92 3.14 10.83
CA GLU A 158 0.62 3.01 12.27
C GLU A 158 -0.09 1.69 12.57
N GLN A 159 -1.10 1.32 11.77
CA GLN A 159 -1.78 0.02 11.89
C GLN A 159 -0.82 -1.16 11.74
N PHE A 160 0.15 -1.08 10.82
CA PHE A 160 1.18 -2.11 10.66
C PHE A 160 2.03 -2.26 11.91
N VAL A 161 2.54 -1.14 12.45
CA VAL A 161 3.37 -1.15 13.67
C VAL A 161 2.59 -1.74 14.85
N GLU A 162 1.32 -1.33 15.04
CA GLU A 162 0.47 -1.85 16.10
C GLU A 162 0.22 -3.36 15.97
N THR A 163 -0.02 -3.83 14.74
CA THR A 163 -0.30 -5.25 14.49
C THR A 163 0.92 -6.11 14.83
N VAL A 164 2.11 -5.69 14.39
CA VAL A 164 3.34 -6.44 14.69
C VAL A 164 3.73 -6.35 16.16
N GLN A 165 3.52 -5.21 16.82
CA GLN A 165 3.78 -5.08 18.25
C GLN A 165 2.87 -5.97 19.11
N LYS A 166 1.59 -6.12 18.74
CA LYS A 166 0.64 -7.01 19.45
C LYS A 166 1.03 -8.49 19.32
N ASP A 167 1.59 -8.86 18.17
CA ASP A 167 2.09 -10.22 17.92
C ASP A 167 3.38 -10.52 18.71
N ASN A 168 3.98 -9.50 19.35
CA ASN A 168 5.20 -9.57 20.16
C ASN A 168 6.40 -10.23 19.43
N SER A 169 6.34 -10.26 18.10
CA SER A 169 7.38 -10.79 17.24
C SER A 169 8.46 -9.71 17.08
N LEU A 170 9.54 -9.81 17.87
CA LEU A 170 10.79 -9.05 17.68
C LEU A 170 11.54 -9.47 16.39
N GLU A 171 10.81 -9.99 15.41
CA GLU A 171 11.31 -10.76 14.30
C GLU A 171 11.60 -9.88 13.08
N ILE A 172 12.64 -10.25 12.34
CA ILE A 172 12.87 -9.69 11.02
C ILE A 172 11.78 -10.21 10.10
N LEU A 173 11.05 -9.31 9.47
CA LEU A 173 10.02 -9.64 8.49
C LEU A 173 10.57 -9.47 7.08
N THR A 174 10.19 -10.37 6.17
CA THR A 174 10.40 -10.14 4.74
C THR A 174 9.34 -9.19 4.20
N ILE A 175 9.62 -8.53 3.07
CA ILE A 175 8.64 -7.66 2.40
C ILE A 175 7.34 -8.40 2.03
N GLU A 176 7.44 -9.69 1.71
CA GLU A 176 6.28 -10.56 1.44
C GLU A 176 5.43 -10.71 2.70
N LYS A 177 6.06 -10.91 3.87
CA LYS A 177 5.32 -11.01 5.13
C LYS A 177 4.66 -9.69 5.51
N VAL A 178 5.36 -8.57 5.29
CA VAL A 178 4.80 -7.22 5.47
C VAL A 178 3.57 -7.02 4.56
N ARG A 179 3.65 -7.46 3.30
CA ARG A 179 2.55 -7.42 2.33
C ARG A 179 1.34 -8.23 2.79
N GLU A 180 1.55 -9.43 3.34
CA GLU A 180 0.49 -10.26 3.94
C GLU A 180 -0.21 -9.56 5.11
N ILE A 181 0.57 -8.99 6.04
CA ILE A 181 0.05 -8.31 7.23
C ILE A 181 -0.79 -7.09 6.85
N LEU A 182 -0.30 -6.29 5.90
CA LEU A 182 -1.00 -5.11 5.38
C LEU A 182 -2.22 -5.47 4.50
N GLN A 183 -2.32 -6.72 4.05
CA GLN A 183 -3.31 -7.21 3.08
C GLN A 183 -3.30 -6.37 1.80
N MET A 184 -2.12 -6.09 1.26
CA MET A 184 -1.96 -5.24 0.08
C MET A 184 -1.49 -6.00 -1.15
N SER A 185 -2.07 -5.68 -2.30
CA SER A 185 -1.73 -6.36 -3.55
C SER A 185 -0.50 -5.79 -4.24
N SER A 186 -0.21 -4.48 -4.10
CA SER A 186 0.89 -3.82 -4.82
C SER A 186 2.17 -3.76 -3.96
N PRO A 187 3.32 -4.28 -4.44
CA PRO A 187 4.59 -4.17 -3.75
C PRO A 187 5.12 -2.73 -3.70
N GLU A 188 4.82 -1.90 -4.69
CA GLU A 188 5.18 -0.48 -4.72
C GLU A 188 4.53 0.27 -3.56
N THR A 189 3.27 -0.04 -3.29
CA THR A 189 2.52 0.56 -2.19
C THR A 189 3.08 0.14 -0.83
N VAL A 190 3.49 -1.12 -0.68
CA VAL A 190 4.18 -1.60 0.51
C VAL A 190 5.53 -0.88 0.71
N ASN A 191 6.30 -0.69 -0.36
CA ASN A 191 7.56 0.06 -0.31
C ASN A 191 7.37 1.50 0.18
N LEU A 192 6.28 2.17 -0.20
CA LEU A 192 5.98 3.52 0.29
C LEU A 192 5.71 3.55 1.80
N ILE A 193 4.99 2.56 2.34
CA ILE A 193 4.78 2.42 3.80
C ILE A 193 6.10 2.15 4.51
N ILE A 194 6.94 1.24 3.99
CA ILE A 194 8.25 0.94 4.57
C ILE A 194 9.12 2.19 4.55
N HIS A 195 9.16 2.92 3.44
CA HIS A 195 9.90 4.18 3.32
C HIS A 195 9.41 5.20 4.35
N TRP A 196 8.10 5.36 4.53
CA TRP A 196 7.52 6.19 5.57
C TRP A 196 7.99 5.80 6.98
N LEU A 197 7.98 4.51 7.29
CA LEU A 197 8.45 3.98 8.58
C LEU A 197 9.95 4.22 8.80
N GLN A 198 10.77 4.13 7.75
CA GLN A 198 12.19 4.46 7.79
C GLN A 198 12.41 5.95 8.06
N LEU A 199 11.64 6.83 7.40
CA LEU A 199 11.69 8.28 7.66
C LEU A 199 11.37 8.60 9.12
N LYS A 200 10.49 7.82 9.76
CA LYS A 200 10.16 7.94 11.19
C LYS A 200 11.18 7.29 12.12
N GLY A 201 12.13 6.53 11.58
CA GLY A 201 13.06 5.73 12.38
C GLY A 201 12.39 4.62 13.18
N LEU A 202 11.21 4.17 12.74
CA LEU A 202 10.45 3.06 13.35
C LEU A 202 10.88 1.71 12.80
N VAL A 203 11.52 1.70 11.64
CA VAL A 203 11.94 0.49 10.94
C VAL A 203 13.36 0.66 10.42
N ASN A 204 14.14 -0.42 10.48
CA ASN A 204 15.37 -0.56 9.74
C ASN A 204 15.21 -1.58 8.62
N VAL A 205 15.79 -1.30 7.45
CA VAL A 205 15.67 -2.15 6.25
C VAL A 205 17.06 -2.59 5.81
N LEU A 206 17.21 -3.87 5.49
CA LEU A 206 18.44 -4.45 4.94
C LEU A 206 18.08 -5.26 3.69
N LYS A 207 18.85 -5.10 2.61
CA LYS A 207 18.77 -6.03 1.48
C LYS A 207 19.74 -7.19 1.73
N HIS A 208 19.24 -8.42 1.72
CA HIS A 208 20.01 -9.64 1.91
C HIS A 208 19.56 -10.69 0.90
N ASN A 209 20.48 -11.25 0.11
CA ASN A 209 20.21 -12.29 -0.89
C ASN A 209 19.00 -12.00 -1.79
N ASN A 210 18.90 -10.77 -2.31
CA ASN A 210 17.79 -10.28 -3.15
C ASN A 210 16.44 -10.10 -2.44
N THR A 211 16.35 -10.39 -1.14
CA THR A 211 15.17 -10.17 -0.30
C THR A 211 15.34 -8.91 0.54
N THR A 212 14.27 -8.15 0.73
CA THR A 212 14.26 -6.96 1.59
C THR A 212 13.75 -7.35 2.97
N LEU A 213 14.64 -7.25 3.95
CA LEU A 213 14.41 -7.54 5.35
C LEU A 213 14.02 -6.26 6.09
N VAL A 214 12.96 -6.33 6.90
CA VAL A 214 12.32 -5.23 7.60
C VAL A 214 12.30 -5.55 9.09
N LYS A 215 13.02 -4.78 9.89
CA LYS A 215 13.06 -4.93 11.36
C LYS A 215 12.43 -3.70 12.02
N LEU A 216 11.42 -3.91 12.86
CA LEU A 216 10.82 -2.84 13.66
C LEU A 216 11.72 -2.48 14.84
N ILE A 217 11.88 -1.17 15.08
CA ILE A 217 12.62 -0.62 16.20
C ILE A 217 11.62 -0.43 17.34
N THR A 218 11.73 -1.26 18.36
CA THR A 218 10.95 -1.20 19.60
C THR A 218 11.83 -0.76 20.77
N ASN A 219 11.22 -0.24 21.85
CA ASN A 219 11.96 0.16 23.05
C ASN A 219 12.80 -0.98 23.67
N GLN A 220 12.48 -2.24 23.37
CA GLN A 220 13.23 -3.42 23.80
C GLN A 220 14.43 -3.72 22.90
N SER A 221 14.38 -3.38 21.62
CA SER A 221 15.48 -3.54 20.68
C SER A 221 16.39 -2.30 20.71
N LYS A 222 17.31 -2.26 21.68
CA LYS A 222 18.31 -1.17 21.82
C LYS A 222 19.20 -0.97 20.58
N SER A 223 19.24 -1.95 19.67
CA SER A 223 19.96 -1.86 18.40
C SER A 223 19.10 -1.24 17.31
N LYS A 224 19.47 -0.02 16.87
CA LYS A 224 18.85 0.67 15.72
C LYS A 224 19.18 0.01 14.37
N LYS A 225 20.10 -0.96 14.33
CA LYS A 225 20.58 -1.59 13.09
C LYS A 225 20.35 -3.11 13.11
N ILE A 226 20.05 -3.66 11.94
CA ILE A 226 20.06 -5.11 11.71
C ILE A 226 21.52 -5.54 11.78
N CYS A 227 21.85 -6.43 12.72
CA CYS A 227 23.20 -6.96 12.90
C CYS A 227 23.34 -8.36 12.26
N GLU A 228 24.57 -8.83 12.11
CA GLU A 228 24.88 -10.13 11.53
C GLU A 228 24.21 -11.29 12.27
N VAL A 229 24.07 -11.17 13.60
CA VAL A 229 23.35 -12.15 14.43
C VAL A 229 21.87 -12.20 14.07
N ASP A 230 21.24 -11.04 13.81
CA ASP A 230 19.84 -11.00 13.41
C ASP A 230 19.63 -11.71 12.06
N VAL A 231 20.54 -11.49 11.10
CA VAL A 231 20.53 -12.15 9.79
C VAL A 231 20.71 -13.65 9.94
N ALA A 232 21.67 -14.09 10.77
CA ALA A 232 21.91 -15.51 11.02
C ALA A 232 20.67 -16.20 11.64
N ILE A 233 20.00 -15.57 12.62
CA ILE A 233 18.76 -16.08 13.21
C ILE A 233 17.67 -16.19 12.15
N PHE A 234 17.52 -15.16 11.31
CA PHE A 234 16.54 -15.18 10.21
C PHE A 234 16.81 -16.34 9.24
N THR A 235 18.04 -16.49 8.75
CA THR A 235 18.43 -17.57 7.84
C THR A 235 18.21 -18.96 8.46
N LEU A 236 18.52 -19.13 9.75
CA LEU A 236 18.27 -20.39 10.44
C LEU A 236 16.78 -20.74 10.51
N LYS A 237 15.92 -19.77 10.80
CA LYS A 237 14.46 -19.97 10.82
C LYS A 237 13.89 -20.25 9.45
N GLU A 238 14.39 -19.57 8.42
CA GLU A 238 13.98 -19.82 7.03
C GLU A 238 14.35 -21.25 6.62
N ASN A 239 15.59 -21.67 6.88
CA ASN A 239 16.04 -23.04 6.64
C ASN A 239 15.21 -24.06 7.44
N GLU A 240 14.90 -23.80 8.70
CA GLU A 240 14.04 -24.68 9.52
C GLU A 240 12.65 -24.86 8.87
N LYS A 241 12.05 -23.78 8.38
CA LYS A 241 10.75 -23.81 7.71
C LYS A 241 10.81 -24.59 6.39
N GLU A 242 11.86 -24.41 5.60
CA GLU A 242 12.07 -25.17 4.36
C GLU A 242 12.25 -26.66 4.65
N LEU A 243 13.04 -27.01 5.66
CA LEU A 243 13.24 -28.38 6.10
C LEU A 243 11.95 -29.03 6.59
N MET A 244 11.13 -28.31 7.38
CA MET A 244 9.81 -28.83 7.79
C MET A 244 8.90 -29.09 6.59
N LYS A 245 8.86 -28.17 5.61
CA LYS A 245 8.04 -28.37 4.41
C LYS A 245 8.53 -29.56 3.57
N ALA A 246 9.84 -29.72 3.44
CA ALA A 246 10.43 -30.86 2.76
C ALA A 246 10.12 -32.18 3.50
N LEU A 247 10.15 -32.17 4.83
CA LEU A 247 9.76 -33.31 5.66
C LEU A 247 8.30 -33.70 5.42
N GLU A 248 7.38 -32.75 5.48
CA GLU A 248 5.94 -32.98 5.22
C GLU A 248 5.71 -33.59 3.83
N GLN A 249 6.41 -33.08 2.81
CA GLN A 249 6.32 -33.60 1.44
C GLN A 249 6.85 -35.04 1.34
N LEU A 250 8.00 -35.33 1.96
CA LEU A 250 8.57 -36.68 1.98
C LEU A 250 7.68 -37.67 2.74
N GLU A 251 7.02 -37.24 3.81
CA GLU A 251 6.04 -38.06 4.53
C GLU A 251 4.83 -38.41 3.66
N LEU A 252 4.33 -37.45 2.88
CA LEU A 252 3.25 -37.67 1.93
C LEU A 252 3.66 -38.66 0.84
N GLU A 253 4.81 -38.45 0.21
CA GLU A 253 5.34 -39.32 -0.85
C GLU A 253 5.59 -40.74 -0.35
N LYS A 254 6.13 -40.88 0.87
CA LYS A 254 6.28 -42.19 1.52
C LYS A 254 4.92 -42.86 1.70
N HIS A 255 3.92 -42.12 2.18
CA HIS A 255 2.58 -42.68 2.39
C HIS A 255 1.94 -43.15 1.08
N GLU A 256 2.08 -42.36 0.01
CA GLU A 256 1.59 -42.71 -1.32
C GLU A 256 2.28 -43.97 -1.87
N ALA A 257 3.62 -44.04 -1.77
CA ALA A 257 4.39 -45.20 -2.20
C ALA A 257 4.01 -46.48 -1.40
N GLU A 258 3.79 -46.36 -0.08
CA GLU A 258 3.31 -47.46 0.75
C GLU A 258 1.90 -47.93 0.33
N GLN A 259 0.99 -46.99 0.04
CA GLN A 259 -0.35 -47.32 -0.45
C GLN A 259 -0.30 -48.02 -1.81
N GLU A 260 0.55 -47.53 -2.71
CA GLU A 260 0.72 -48.10 -4.04
C GLU A 260 1.30 -49.53 -3.96
N ALA A 261 2.34 -49.74 -3.16
CA ALA A 261 2.90 -51.07 -2.90
C ALA A 261 1.86 -52.03 -2.30
N ARG A 262 1.06 -51.57 -1.32
CA ARG A 262 -0.07 -52.36 -0.78
C ARG A 262 -1.11 -52.68 -1.86
N SER A 263 -1.36 -51.77 -2.79
CA SER A 263 -2.29 -52.00 -3.90
C SER A 263 -1.77 -53.09 -4.85
N TYR A 264 -0.47 -53.10 -5.15
CA TYR A 264 0.17 -54.13 -5.98
C TYR A 264 0.19 -55.51 -5.30
N ILE A 265 0.40 -55.55 -3.98
CA ILE A 265 0.28 -56.79 -3.19
C ILE A 265 -1.16 -57.32 -3.28
N ARG A 266 -2.18 -56.47 -3.10
CA ARG A 266 -3.60 -56.89 -3.20
C ARG A 266 -3.97 -57.38 -4.60
N LYS A 267 -3.37 -56.80 -5.65
CA LYS A 267 -3.57 -57.22 -7.05
C LYS A 267 -2.77 -58.48 -7.44
N GLY A 268 -2.01 -59.08 -6.52
CA GLY A 268 -1.25 -60.32 -6.77
C GLY A 268 0.04 -60.14 -7.59
N MET A 269 0.45 -58.90 -7.87
CA MET A 269 1.61 -58.57 -8.72
C MET A 269 2.91 -58.54 -7.90
N ARG A 270 3.34 -59.70 -7.38
CA ARG A 270 4.50 -59.81 -6.46
C ARG A 270 5.84 -59.36 -7.06
N GLN A 271 6.02 -59.44 -8.38
CA GLN A 271 7.28 -59.05 -9.03
C GLN A 271 7.52 -57.53 -9.02
N VAL A 272 6.47 -56.71 -9.09
CA VAL A 272 6.56 -55.23 -9.09
C VAL A 272 6.86 -54.70 -7.69
N VAL A 273 6.33 -55.35 -6.66
CA VAL A 273 6.56 -55.01 -5.24
C VAL A 273 8.04 -55.17 -4.86
N SER A 274 8.72 -56.21 -5.37
CA SER A 274 10.14 -56.44 -5.09
C SER A 274 11.05 -55.36 -5.69
N ILE A 275 10.63 -54.71 -6.78
CA ILE A 275 11.38 -53.63 -7.42
C ILE A 275 11.17 -52.31 -6.66
N LEU A 276 9.94 -52.01 -6.26
CA LEU A 276 9.59 -50.81 -5.47
C LEU A 276 10.27 -50.81 -4.09
N VAL A 277 10.32 -51.95 -3.39
CA VAL A 277 10.97 -52.06 -2.07
C VAL A 277 12.48 -51.81 -2.16
N CYS A 278 13.14 -52.16 -3.26
CA CYS A 278 14.56 -51.87 -3.48
C CYS A 278 14.86 -50.41 -3.81
N ILE A 279 13.86 -49.61 -4.20
CA ILE A 279 14.02 -48.18 -4.52
C ILE A 279 13.75 -47.31 -3.27
N LEU A 280 13.02 -47.84 -2.29
CA LEU A 280 12.63 -47.16 -1.04
C LEU A 280 13.61 -47.40 0.14
N LEU A 281 14.63 -48.24 -0.03
CA LEU A 281 15.72 -48.48 0.92
C LEU A 281 16.99 -47.76 0.46
#